data_AF-A0A396ABG8-F1
#
_entry.id   AF-A0A396ABG8-F1
#
_cell.length_a   1.000
_cell.length_b   1.000
_cell.length_c   1.000
_cell.angle_alpha   90.00
_cell.angle_beta   90.00
_cell.angle_gamma   90.00
#
_symmetry.space_group_name_H-M   'P 1'
#
loop_
_entity.id
_entity.type
_entity.pdbx_description
1 polymer ?
#
loop_
_entity_poly.entity_id
_entity_poly.type
_entity_poly.pdbx_seq_one_letter_code
_entity_poly.pdbx_strand_id
1 'polypeptide(L)'
;MCKQERKDPAGNPIWDALDHNRKYMIILDMYLTMLSVILGGILNMLFVKTNFYKKYKYPIDCNRKFRDGKRIFGDNKTWIGIVSMIVCCILSQVFIGFICNAFNINNHNQIYRFYENKVGVNVLTGFLFGFMYMLFELPNSFIKRRLDIECGKTNTNIIGKLFFVIDQIDSLIGVMLILVIFAKISWKQYFAYIFIGGFTHIMVNLFLYKIKVRRNV
;
A
#
# COMPACT_ATOMS: atom_id res chain seq x y z
N MET A 1 -47.84 -16.90 2.49
CA MET A 1 -47.12 -17.47 3.65
C MET A 1 -46.19 -16.40 4.22
N CYS A 2 -46.49 -15.91 5.41
CA CYS A 2 -45.64 -14.96 6.13
C CYS A 2 -44.35 -15.71 6.55
N LYS A 3 -43.17 -15.30 6.04
CA LYS A 3 -41.89 -15.87 6.50
C LYS A 3 -41.74 -15.49 7.98
N GLN A 4 -41.78 -16.47 8.89
CA GLN A 4 -41.36 -16.25 10.27
C GLN A 4 -39.90 -15.75 10.27
N GLU A 5 -39.70 -14.52 10.71
CA GLU A 5 -38.37 -13.93 10.88
C GLU A 5 -37.62 -14.71 11.96
N ARG A 6 -36.59 -15.44 11.54
CA ARG A 6 -35.69 -16.12 12.45
C ARG A 6 -34.82 -15.05 13.13
N LYS A 7 -34.92 -14.92 14.45
CA LYS A 7 -34.22 -13.93 15.28
C LYS A 7 -33.11 -14.58 16.11
N ASP A 8 -32.05 -13.84 16.39
CA ASP A 8 -30.95 -14.25 17.26
C ASP A 8 -31.37 -14.24 18.76
N PRO A 9 -30.54 -14.72 19.71
CA PRO A 9 -30.86 -14.70 21.13
C PRO A 9 -31.12 -13.30 21.73
N ALA A 10 -30.71 -12.24 21.03
CA ALA A 10 -30.92 -10.84 21.40
C ALA A 10 -32.14 -10.21 20.70
N GLY A 11 -32.88 -10.97 19.88
CA GLY A 11 -34.09 -10.52 19.19
C GLY A 11 -33.86 -9.79 17.86
N ASN A 12 -32.63 -9.76 17.33
CA ASN A 12 -32.31 -9.15 16.04
C ASN A 12 -32.57 -10.13 14.89
N PRO A 13 -32.94 -9.66 13.68
CA PRO A 13 -33.04 -10.51 12.50
C PRO A 13 -31.71 -11.25 12.22
N ILE A 14 -31.74 -12.58 12.05
CA ILE A 14 -30.53 -13.38 11.78
C ILE A 14 -29.77 -12.90 10.53
N TRP A 15 -30.47 -12.32 9.55
CA TRP A 15 -29.87 -11.76 8.34
C TRP A 15 -28.91 -10.60 8.62
N ASP A 16 -29.18 -9.80 9.65
CA ASP A 16 -28.32 -8.68 10.03
C ASP A 16 -27.00 -9.17 10.62
N ALA A 17 -27.04 -10.20 11.48
CA ALA A 17 -25.84 -10.85 12.01
C ALA A 17 -25.00 -11.54 10.92
N LEU A 18 -25.65 -12.18 9.94
CA LEU A 18 -24.98 -12.83 8.80
C LEU A 18 -24.34 -11.80 7.86
N ASP A 19 -25.02 -10.69 7.58
CA ASP A 19 -24.48 -9.60 6.75
C ASP A 19 -23.33 -8.88 7.45
N HIS A 20 -23.45 -8.67 8.77
CA HIS A 20 -22.39 -8.14 9.61
C HIS A 20 -21.13 -9.00 9.51
N ASN A 21 -21.23 -10.30 9.85
CA ASN A 21 -20.10 -11.24 9.77
C ASN A 21 -19.48 -11.31 8.37
N ARG A 22 -20.29 -11.30 7.32
CA ARG A 22 -19.81 -11.27 5.93
C ARG A 22 -18.97 -10.02 5.65
N LYS A 23 -19.41 -8.85 6.11
CA LYS A 23 -18.67 -7.59 5.95
C LYS A 23 -17.32 -7.62 6.69
N TYR A 24 -17.25 -8.13 7.92
CA TYR A 24 -15.95 -8.25 8.62
C TYR A 24 -14.98 -9.17 7.91
N MET A 25 -15.46 -10.32 7.42
CA MET A 25 -14.62 -11.25 6.68
C MET A 25 -14.05 -10.58 5.42
N ILE A 26 -14.83 -9.78 4.70
CA ILE A 26 -14.34 -9.01 3.55
C ILE A 26 -13.22 -8.04 3.96
N ILE A 27 -13.41 -7.28 5.03
CA ILE A 27 -12.39 -6.32 5.50
C ILE A 27 -11.12 -7.06 5.92
N LEU A 28 -11.24 -8.19 6.62
CA LEU A 28 -10.10 -9.00 7.03
C LEU A 28 -9.34 -9.58 5.83
N ASP A 29 -10.06 -10.09 4.83
CA ASP A 29 -9.48 -10.57 3.57
C ASP A 29 -8.71 -9.46 2.85
N MET A 30 -9.24 -8.24 2.88
CA MET A 30 -8.56 -7.06 2.32
C MET A 30 -7.27 -6.77 3.06
N TYR A 31 -7.28 -6.74 4.39
CA TYR A 31 -6.07 -6.56 5.18
C TYR A 31 -5.05 -7.67 4.95
N LEU A 32 -5.47 -8.94 4.91
CA LEU A 32 -4.59 -10.07 4.63
C LEU A 32 -3.91 -9.91 3.26
N THR A 33 -4.66 -9.46 2.26
CA THR A 33 -4.15 -9.23 0.90
C THR A 33 -3.18 -8.04 0.85
N MET A 34 -3.45 -6.97 1.60
CA MET A 34 -2.59 -5.78 1.67
C MET A 34 -1.38 -5.94 2.58
N LEU A 35 -1.38 -6.95 3.45
CA LEU A 35 -0.36 -7.11 4.49
C LEU A 35 1.05 -7.19 3.90
N SER A 36 1.21 -7.81 2.74
CA SER A 36 2.50 -7.87 2.05
C SER A 36 3.02 -6.49 1.63
N VAL A 37 2.14 -5.60 1.17
CA VAL A 37 2.49 -4.22 0.77
C VAL A 37 2.77 -3.36 1.99
N ILE A 38 1.97 -3.50 3.06
CA ILE A 38 2.18 -2.81 4.33
C ILE A 38 3.55 -3.18 4.92
N LEU A 39 3.84 -4.49 5.02
CA LEU A 39 5.13 -4.98 5.50
C LEU A 39 6.27 -4.55 4.59
N GLY A 40 6.10 -4.65 3.27
CA GLY A 40 7.10 -4.20 2.28
C GLY A 40 7.44 -2.71 2.44
N GLY A 41 6.41 -1.87 2.62
CA GLY A 41 6.57 -0.44 2.89
C GLY A 41 7.32 -0.16 4.20
N ILE A 42 6.95 -0.84 5.29
CA ILE A 42 7.63 -0.69 6.59
C ILE A 42 9.11 -1.10 6.48
N LEU A 43 9.40 -2.26 5.88
CA LEU A 43 10.77 -2.74 5.68
C LEU A 43 11.58 -1.75 4.83
N ASN A 44 10.99 -1.21 3.77
CA ASN A 44 11.64 -0.20 2.94
C ASN A 44 11.91 1.10 3.74
N MET A 45 10.95 1.56 4.56
CA MET A 45 11.13 2.73 5.43
C MET A 45 12.25 2.55 6.47
N LEU A 46 12.50 1.32 6.93
CA LEU A 46 13.64 0.99 7.78
C LEU A 46 14.94 0.96 6.96
N PHE A 47 14.91 0.32 5.79
CA PHE A 47 16.06 0.18 4.91
C PHE A 47 16.64 1.54 4.47
N VAL A 48 15.79 2.53 4.14
CA VAL A 48 16.25 3.86 3.72
C VAL A 48 17.02 4.64 4.80
N LYS A 49 17.01 4.17 6.05
CA LYS A 49 17.77 4.78 7.17
C LYS A 49 19.15 4.17 7.36
N THR A 50 19.41 3.01 6.76
CA THR A 50 20.68 2.29 6.86
C THR A 50 21.82 3.08 6.21
N ASN A 51 23.04 2.85 6.69
CA ASN A 51 24.25 3.46 6.09
C ASN A 51 24.48 2.98 4.65
N PHE A 52 24.07 1.75 4.34
CA PHE A 52 24.12 1.20 2.98
C PHE A 52 23.28 2.04 2.02
N TYR A 53 22.00 2.31 2.36
CA TYR A 53 21.16 3.17 1.54
C TYR A 53 21.78 4.55 1.36
N LYS A 54 22.23 5.19 2.45
CA LYS A 54 22.82 6.54 2.40
C LYS A 54 24.05 6.61 1.50
N LYS A 55 24.89 5.56 1.49
CA LYS A 55 26.12 5.48 0.68
C LYS A 55 25.83 5.35 -0.82
N TYR A 56 24.82 4.59 -1.20
CA TYR A 56 24.50 4.29 -2.61
C TYR A 56 23.28 5.07 -3.14
N LYS A 57 22.82 6.08 -2.38
CA LYS A 57 21.71 6.93 -2.77
C LYS A 57 22.08 7.77 -3.99
N TYR A 58 21.51 7.44 -5.15
CA TYR A 58 21.62 8.25 -6.37
C TYR A 58 20.24 8.50 -6.99
N PRO A 59 19.90 9.76 -7.34
CA PRO A 59 18.57 10.11 -7.83
C PRO A 59 18.32 9.56 -9.23
N ILE A 60 17.08 9.11 -9.49
CA ILE A 60 16.69 8.52 -10.78
C ILE A 60 16.67 9.53 -11.92
N ASP A 61 16.52 10.82 -11.61
CA ASP A 61 16.56 11.90 -12.60
C ASP A 61 17.98 12.32 -12.98
N CYS A 62 19.01 11.67 -12.42
CA CYS A 62 20.43 12.00 -12.64
C CYS A 62 20.73 13.49 -12.43
N ASN A 63 20.06 14.13 -11.48
CA ASN A 63 20.14 15.58 -11.21
C ASN A 63 19.70 16.49 -12.36
N ARG A 64 19.01 15.96 -13.38
CA ARG A 64 18.52 16.73 -14.52
C ARG A 64 17.39 17.67 -14.10
N LYS A 65 17.37 18.82 -14.76
CA LYS A 65 16.29 19.81 -14.68
C LYS A 65 15.37 19.64 -15.89
N PHE A 66 14.09 19.88 -15.67
CA PHE A 66 13.12 19.96 -16.75
C PHE A 66 13.16 21.36 -17.40
N ARG A 67 12.31 21.60 -18.41
CA ARG A 67 12.24 22.85 -19.17
C ARG A 67 12.01 24.11 -18.32
N ASP A 68 11.42 23.96 -17.14
CA ASP A 68 11.17 25.05 -16.19
C ASP A 68 12.33 25.30 -15.21
N GLY A 69 13.49 24.66 -15.40
CA GLY A 69 14.66 24.81 -14.54
C GLY A 69 14.59 24.04 -13.21
N LYS A 70 13.49 23.33 -12.93
CA LYS A 70 13.29 22.55 -11.69
C LYS A 70 13.64 21.07 -11.89
N ARG A 71 14.09 20.40 -10.82
CA ARG A 71 14.37 18.95 -10.80
C ARG A 71 13.16 18.13 -11.24
N ILE A 72 13.36 17.06 -12.01
CA ILE A 72 12.26 16.25 -12.55
C ILE A 72 11.51 15.55 -11.41
N PHE A 73 12.21 14.77 -10.58
CA PHE A 73 11.61 14.06 -9.44
C PHE A 73 12.18 14.54 -8.10
N GLY A 74 13.43 15.02 -8.09
CA GLY A 74 14.16 15.46 -6.89
C GLY A 74 14.88 14.33 -6.17
N ASP A 75 15.61 14.68 -5.11
CA ASP A 75 16.63 13.80 -4.51
C ASP A 75 16.09 12.60 -3.74
N ASN A 76 14.79 12.55 -3.46
CA ASN A 76 14.18 11.47 -2.70
C ASN A 76 13.80 10.26 -3.57
N LYS A 77 13.80 10.39 -4.90
CA LYS A 77 13.52 9.28 -5.83
C LYS A 77 14.82 8.71 -6.34
N THR A 78 15.21 7.55 -5.83
CA THR A 78 16.55 6.97 -6.02
C THR A 78 16.47 5.57 -6.60
N TRP A 79 17.49 5.16 -7.36
CA TRP A 79 17.54 3.82 -7.95
C TRP A 79 17.51 2.73 -6.89
N ILE A 80 18.34 2.88 -5.86
CA ILE A 80 18.36 1.94 -4.73
C ILE A 80 17.03 1.91 -3.97
N GLY A 81 16.31 3.03 -3.88
CA GLY A 81 14.98 3.09 -3.26
C GLY A 81 13.91 2.35 -4.07
N ILE A 82 13.97 2.41 -5.40
CA ILE A 82 13.08 1.62 -6.27
C ILE A 82 13.35 0.13 -6.08
N VAL A 83 14.63 -0.26 -6.17
CA VAL A 83 15.04 -1.67 -6.05
C VAL A 83 14.68 -2.22 -4.67
N SER A 84 14.94 -1.46 -3.60
CA SER A 84 14.63 -1.91 -2.25
C SER A 84 13.14 -2.09 -2.02
N MET A 85 12.29 -1.20 -2.54
CA MET A 85 10.84 -1.36 -2.43
C MET A 85 10.36 -2.66 -3.11
N ILE A 86 10.85 -2.94 -4.32
CA ILE A 86 10.54 -4.17 -5.06
C ILE A 86 10.97 -5.40 -4.25
N VAL A 87 12.22 -5.43 -3.78
CA VAL A 87 12.75 -6.56 -3.00
C VAL A 87 11.97 -6.74 -1.69
N CYS A 88 11.68 -5.67 -0.95
CA CYS A 88 10.91 -5.74 0.29
C CYS A 88 9.48 -6.26 0.05
N CYS A 89 8.82 -5.88 -1.04
CA CYS A 89 7.51 -6.41 -1.41
C CYS A 89 7.57 -7.89 -1.83
N ILE A 90 8.59 -8.31 -2.58
CA ILE A 90 8.81 -9.73 -2.91
C ILE A 90 8.96 -10.56 -1.64
N LEU A 91 9.88 -10.17 -0.75
CA LEU A 91 10.13 -10.88 0.50
C LEU A 91 8.87 -10.94 1.37
N SER A 92 8.15 -9.82 1.49
CA SER A 92 6.91 -9.75 2.26
C SER A 92 5.81 -10.61 1.65
N GLN A 93 5.61 -10.60 0.33
CA GLN A 93 4.59 -11.42 -0.33
C GLN A 93 4.89 -12.92 -0.21
N VAL A 94 6.15 -13.32 -0.38
CA VAL A 94 6.57 -14.71 -0.18
C VAL A 94 6.34 -15.14 1.26
N PHE A 95 6.71 -14.30 2.24
CA PHE A 95 6.48 -14.57 3.66
C PHE A 95 4.98 -14.71 4.00
N ILE A 96 4.14 -13.79 3.51
CA ILE A 96 2.68 -13.88 3.69
C ILE A 96 2.12 -15.12 2.99
N GLY A 97 2.62 -15.48 1.81
CA GLY A 97 2.27 -16.74 1.15
C GLY A 97 2.56 -17.97 2.01
N PHE A 98 3.75 -18.05 2.63
CA PHE A 98 4.07 -19.14 3.55
C PHE A 98 3.12 -19.19 4.75
N ILE A 99 2.81 -18.04 5.37
CA ILE A 99 1.83 -17.96 6.47
C ILE A 99 0.46 -18.45 6.00
N CYS A 100 -0.03 -17.97 4.87
CA CYS A 100 -1.35 -18.38 4.36
C CYS A 100 -1.44 -19.89 4.12
N ASN A 101 -0.37 -20.50 3.65
CA ASN A 101 -0.32 -21.95 3.45
C ASN A 101 -0.24 -22.72 4.77
N ALA A 102 0.60 -22.28 5.71
CA ALA A 102 0.79 -22.92 7.01
C ALA A 102 -0.50 -22.94 7.84
N PHE A 103 -1.30 -21.87 7.79
CA PHE A 103 -2.57 -21.78 8.51
C PHE A 103 -3.79 -22.20 7.67
N ASN A 104 -3.59 -22.66 6.43
CA ASN A 104 -4.65 -23.03 5.50
C ASN A 104 -5.71 -21.93 5.28
N ILE A 105 -5.27 -20.67 5.24
CA ILE A 105 -6.11 -19.47 5.04
C ILE A 105 -5.97 -18.88 3.63
N ASN A 106 -5.53 -19.69 2.65
CA ASN A 106 -5.34 -19.24 1.27
C ASN A 106 -6.62 -18.60 0.69
N ASN A 107 -7.80 -19.16 0.98
CA ASN A 107 -9.08 -18.67 0.48
C ASN A 107 -9.47 -17.26 0.97
N HIS A 108 -8.78 -16.73 1.99
CA HIS A 108 -8.97 -15.38 2.51
C HIS A 108 -8.12 -14.33 1.80
N ASN A 109 -7.08 -14.73 1.08
CA ASN A 109 -6.30 -13.82 0.26
C ASN A 109 -6.93 -13.72 -1.14
N GLN A 110 -7.21 -12.50 -1.62
CA GLN A 110 -7.90 -12.31 -2.90
C GLN A 110 -7.12 -12.88 -4.09
N ILE A 111 -5.78 -12.88 -4.04
CA ILE A 111 -4.95 -13.43 -5.11
C ILE A 111 -5.09 -14.96 -5.15
N TYR A 112 -5.05 -15.61 -3.98
CA TYR A 112 -5.06 -17.07 -3.91
C TYR A 112 -6.43 -17.70 -4.20
N ARG A 113 -7.49 -16.88 -4.33
CA ARG A 113 -8.79 -17.31 -4.88
C ARG A 113 -8.72 -17.64 -6.37
N PHE A 114 -7.76 -17.08 -7.09
CA PHE A 114 -7.62 -17.25 -8.54
C PHE A 114 -6.32 -17.95 -8.94
N TYR A 115 -5.30 -17.92 -8.10
CA TYR A 115 -4.01 -18.53 -8.36
C TYR A 115 -3.59 -19.43 -7.20
N GLU A 116 -2.98 -20.57 -7.48
CA GLU A 116 -2.39 -21.41 -6.43
C GLU A 116 -1.26 -20.66 -5.72
N ASN A 117 -1.20 -20.79 -4.40
CA ASN A 117 -0.17 -20.18 -3.57
C ASN A 117 1.19 -20.88 -3.78
N LYS A 118 1.86 -20.50 -4.88
CA LYS A 118 3.20 -20.96 -5.26
C LYS A 118 4.19 -19.82 -5.10
N VAL A 119 5.44 -20.17 -4.77
CA VAL A 119 6.54 -19.20 -4.63
C VAL A 119 6.68 -18.30 -5.86
N GLY A 120 6.56 -18.87 -7.08
CA GLY A 120 6.64 -18.08 -8.32
C GLY A 120 5.54 -17.03 -8.45
N VAL A 121 4.30 -17.36 -8.08
CA VAL A 121 3.17 -16.41 -8.06
C VAL A 121 3.46 -15.30 -7.03
N ASN A 122 3.94 -15.66 -5.85
CA ASN A 122 4.25 -14.71 -4.79
C ASN A 122 5.38 -13.75 -5.16
N VAL A 123 6.43 -14.25 -5.82
CA VAL A 123 7.52 -13.41 -6.34
C VAL A 123 6.99 -12.44 -7.39
N LEU A 124 6.18 -12.91 -8.34
CA LEU A 124 5.61 -12.06 -9.38
C LEU A 124 4.68 -10.99 -8.78
N THR A 125 3.76 -11.37 -7.89
CA THR A 125 2.86 -10.42 -7.23
C THR A 125 3.65 -9.41 -6.41
N GLY A 126 4.63 -9.83 -5.61
CA GLY A 126 5.45 -8.91 -4.83
C GLY A 126 6.26 -7.96 -5.70
N PHE A 127 6.79 -8.44 -6.83
CA PHE A 127 7.45 -7.60 -7.83
C PHE A 127 6.49 -6.55 -8.40
N LEU A 128 5.31 -6.96 -8.85
CA LEU A 128 4.30 -6.06 -9.41
C LEU A 128 3.83 -5.02 -8.40
N PHE A 129 3.61 -5.42 -7.15
CA PHE A 129 3.26 -4.49 -6.08
C PHE A 129 4.36 -3.45 -5.84
N GLY A 130 5.60 -3.86 -5.65
CA GLY A 130 6.69 -2.91 -5.42
C GLY A 130 6.95 -2.02 -6.63
N PHE A 131 6.88 -2.57 -7.85
CA PHE A 131 7.06 -1.81 -9.08
C PHE A 131 5.95 -0.76 -9.26
N MET A 132 4.68 -1.17 -9.14
CA MET A 132 3.54 -0.27 -9.30
C MET A 132 3.48 0.79 -8.20
N TYR A 133 3.85 0.42 -6.96
CA TYR A 133 3.98 1.37 -5.86
C TYR A 133 4.93 2.51 -6.26
N MET A 134 6.14 2.17 -6.72
CA MET A 134 7.14 3.16 -7.10
C MET A 134 6.73 3.96 -8.34
N LEU A 135 6.17 3.29 -9.35
CA LEU A 135 5.74 3.92 -10.59
C LEU A 135 4.69 5.00 -10.34
N PHE A 136 3.68 4.71 -9.50
CA PHE A 136 2.60 5.64 -9.21
C PHE A 136 2.97 6.74 -8.21
N GLU A 137 4.10 6.62 -7.52
CA GLU A 137 4.65 7.68 -6.68
C GLU A 137 5.41 8.76 -7.49
N LEU A 138 5.83 8.43 -8.73
CA LEU A 138 6.59 9.35 -9.59
C LEU A 138 5.79 10.55 -10.11
N PRO A 139 4.54 10.40 -10.61
CA PRO A 139 3.75 11.53 -11.07
C PRO A 139 3.55 12.59 -9.98
N ASN A 140 3.23 12.14 -8.76
CA ASN A 140 3.07 13.04 -7.62
C ASN A 140 4.38 13.78 -7.31
N SER A 141 5.51 13.09 -7.35
CA SER A 141 6.83 13.72 -7.16
C SER A 141 7.15 14.76 -8.23
N PHE A 142 6.81 14.49 -9.49
CA PHE A 142 6.97 15.43 -10.59
C PHE A 142 6.12 16.70 -10.37
N ILE A 143 4.83 16.53 -10.05
CA ILE A 143 3.90 17.64 -9.80
C ILE A 143 4.36 18.50 -8.62
N LYS A 144 4.81 17.87 -7.52
CA LYS A 144 5.37 18.59 -6.36
C LYS A 144 6.53 19.51 -6.74
N ARG A 145 7.38 19.10 -7.69
CA ARG A 145 8.47 19.95 -8.19
C ARG A 145 7.96 21.14 -8.99
N ARG A 146 6.89 20.98 -9.77
CA ARG A 146 6.31 22.10 -10.54
C ARG A 146 5.76 23.18 -9.62
N LEU A 147 5.10 22.75 -8.54
CA LEU A 147 4.46 23.62 -7.55
C LEU A 147 5.41 24.20 -6.48
N ASP A 148 6.73 24.04 -6.66
CA ASP A 148 7.75 24.55 -5.74
C ASP A 148 7.66 24.03 -4.30
N ILE A 149 7.07 22.84 -4.13
CA ILE A 149 7.00 22.19 -2.84
C ILE A 149 8.34 21.52 -2.58
N GLU A 150 9.11 22.07 -1.63
CA GLU A 150 10.39 21.51 -1.21
C GLU A 150 10.23 20.10 -0.61
N CYS A 151 11.26 19.26 -0.80
CA CYS A 151 11.31 17.94 -0.20
C CYS A 151 11.41 18.04 1.33
N GLY A 152 10.40 17.52 2.05
CA GLY A 152 10.52 17.23 3.48
C GLY A 152 10.17 18.38 4.44
N LYS A 153 9.70 19.53 3.95
CA LYS A 153 9.07 20.55 4.80
C LYS A 153 7.55 20.34 4.81
N THR A 154 7.00 20.11 5.99
CA THR A 154 5.54 20.06 6.20
C THR A 154 5.00 21.46 5.98
N ASN A 155 4.60 21.78 4.75
CA ASN A 155 3.94 23.06 4.46
C ASN A 155 2.59 23.06 5.18
N THR A 156 2.41 23.98 6.12
CA THR A 156 1.17 24.16 6.89
C THR A 156 0.01 24.71 6.05
N ASN A 157 0.29 25.15 4.83
CA ASN A 157 -0.68 25.65 3.86
C ASN A 157 -1.63 24.54 3.36
N ILE A 158 -2.81 24.96 2.87
CA ILE A 158 -3.86 24.07 2.32
C ILE A 158 -3.29 23.12 1.26
N ILE A 159 -2.41 23.62 0.39
CA ILE A 159 -1.71 22.85 -0.64
C ILE A 159 -0.88 21.72 -0.01
N GLY A 160 -0.14 21.99 1.07
CA GLY A 160 0.66 20.99 1.76
C GLY A 160 -0.18 19.89 2.39
N LYS A 161 -1.34 20.23 2.99
CA LYS A 161 -2.31 19.25 3.52
C LYS A 161 -2.91 18.37 2.41
N LEU A 162 -3.23 18.94 1.25
CA LEU A 162 -3.71 18.18 0.10
C LEU A 162 -2.66 17.18 -0.38
N PHE A 163 -1.40 17.63 -0.56
CA PHE A 163 -0.31 16.73 -0.95
C PHE A 163 0.00 15.67 0.10
N PHE A 164 -0.16 15.96 1.39
CA PHE A 164 -0.04 14.96 2.44
C PHE A 164 -1.00 13.78 2.22
N VAL A 165 -2.26 14.06 1.87
CA VAL A 165 -3.27 13.03 1.57
C VAL A 165 -2.95 12.30 0.27
N ILE A 166 -2.56 13.03 -0.78
CA ILE A 166 -2.17 12.44 -2.08
C ILE A 166 -0.99 11.47 -1.90
N ASP A 167 0.01 11.85 -1.09
CA ASP A 167 1.18 11.01 -0.77
C ASP A 167 0.81 9.69 -0.06
N GLN A 168 -0.38 9.57 0.56
CA GLN A 168 -0.82 8.30 1.16
C GLN A 168 -1.53 7.39 0.16
N ILE A 169 -2.08 7.97 -0.91
CA ILE A 169 -3.02 7.29 -1.82
C ILE A 169 -2.39 7.00 -3.18
N ASP A 170 -1.46 7.81 -3.65
CA ASP A 170 -0.86 7.74 -4.98
C ASP A 170 -0.37 6.34 -5.35
N SER A 171 0.50 5.77 -4.52
CA SER A 171 1.05 4.42 -4.68
C SER A 171 -0.02 3.33 -4.55
N LEU A 172 -1.05 3.52 -3.72
CA LEU A 172 -2.16 2.58 -3.57
C LEU A 172 -2.99 2.45 -4.84
N ILE A 173 -3.17 3.53 -5.60
CA ILE A 173 -3.85 3.48 -6.90
C ILE A 173 -3.16 2.45 -7.81
N GLY A 174 -1.82 2.52 -7.90
CA GLY A 174 -1.04 1.59 -8.72
C GLY A 174 -1.09 0.15 -8.21
N VAL A 175 -0.90 -0.05 -6.91
CA VAL A 175 -0.88 -1.38 -6.31
C VAL A 175 -2.23 -2.08 -6.40
N MET A 176 -3.33 -1.37 -6.11
CA MET A 176 -4.67 -1.97 -6.13
C MET A 176 -5.15 -2.27 -7.56
N LEU A 177 -4.57 -1.61 -8.57
CA LEU A 177 -4.86 -1.91 -9.97
C LEU A 177 -4.40 -3.34 -10.33
N ILE A 178 -3.30 -3.81 -9.74
CA ILE A 178 -2.86 -5.20 -9.89
C ILE A 178 -3.91 -6.17 -9.35
N LEU A 179 -4.58 -5.84 -8.24
CA LEU A 179 -5.67 -6.68 -7.72
C LEU A 179 -6.89 -6.70 -8.63
N VAL A 180 -7.20 -5.60 -9.32
CA VAL A 180 -8.28 -5.57 -10.33
C VAL A 180 -7.95 -6.54 -11.47
N ILE A 181 -6.71 -6.56 -11.93
CA ILE A 181 -6.28 -7.38 -13.07
C ILE A 181 -6.14 -8.85 -12.67
N PHE A 182 -5.45 -9.14 -11.56
CA PHE A 182 -5.11 -10.51 -11.15
C PHE A 182 -6.21 -11.14 -10.32
N ALA A 183 -6.71 -10.44 -9.31
CA ALA A 183 -7.71 -10.96 -8.37
C ALA A 183 -9.16 -10.60 -8.75
N LYS A 184 -9.36 -9.97 -9.92
CA LYS A 184 -10.68 -9.61 -10.48
C LYS A 184 -11.59 -8.90 -9.48
N ILE A 185 -11.02 -8.09 -8.59
CA ILE A 185 -11.80 -7.36 -7.60
C ILE A 185 -12.70 -6.33 -8.30
N SER A 186 -13.88 -6.11 -7.73
CA SER A 186 -14.81 -5.10 -8.26
C SER A 186 -14.27 -3.68 -8.07
N TRP A 187 -14.73 -2.73 -8.88
CA TRP A 187 -14.42 -1.30 -8.70
C TRP A 187 -14.78 -0.77 -7.30
N LYS A 188 -15.88 -1.28 -6.72
CA LYS A 188 -16.27 -0.95 -5.33
C LYS A 188 -15.18 -1.38 -4.33
N GLN A 189 -14.67 -2.60 -4.47
CA GLN A 189 -13.58 -3.10 -3.63
C GLN A 189 -12.28 -2.34 -3.88
N TYR A 190 -11.97 -1.99 -5.14
CA TYR A 190 -10.80 -1.19 -5.47
C TYR A 190 -10.78 0.15 -4.73
N PHE A 191 -11.89 0.90 -4.74
CA PHE A 191 -11.99 2.15 -3.96
C PHE A 191 -11.97 1.90 -2.46
N ALA A 192 -12.58 0.81 -1.97
CA ALA A 192 -12.49 0.44 -0.56
C ALA A 192 -11.05 0.12 -0.12
N TYR A 193 -10.27 -0.56 -0.96
CA TYR A 193 -8.85 -0.84 -0.73
C TYR A 193 -8.03 0.45 -0.63
N ILE A 194 -8.26 1.40 -1.54
CA ILE A 194 -7.60 2.70 -1.50
C ILE A 194 -7.95 3.45 -0.21
N PHE A 195 -9.22 3.47 0.17
CA PHE A 195 -9.67 4.17 1.37
C PHE A 195 -9.07 3.57 2.65
N ILE A 196 -9.20 2.25 2.83
CA ILE A 196 -8.67 1.52 3.99
C ILE A 196 -7.13 1.61 4.01
N GLY A 197 -6.49 1.50 2.85
CA GLY A 197 -5.03 1.62 2.74
C GLY A 197 -4.52 3.01 3.06
N GLY A 198 -5.18 4.06 2.57
CA GLY A 198 -4.81 5.44 2.88
C GLY A 198 -4.90 5.71 4.38
N PHE A 199 -6.00 5.27 5.02
CA PHE A 199 -6.14 5.34 6.47
C PHE A 199 -5.04 4.55 7.20
N THR A 200 -4.77 3.32 6.76
CA THR A 200 -3.72 2.47 7.34
C THR A 200 -2.34 3.11 7.23
N HIS A 201 -2.03 3.72 6.09
CA HIS A 201 -0.74 4.37 5.86
C HIS A 201 -0.54 5.56 6.81
N ILE A 202 -1.59 6.37 7.05
CA ILE A 202 -1.57 7.43 8.07
C ILE A 202 -1.33 6.84 9.46
N MET A 203 -2.06 5.78 9.85
CA MET A 203 -1.92 5.14 11.15
C MET A 203 -0.51 4.58 11.37
N VAL A 204 0.06 3.91 10.37
CA VAL A 204 1.44 3.40 10.41
C VAL A 204 2.43 4.55 10.55
N ASN A 205 2.26 5.64 9.79
CA ASN A 205 3.12 6.81 9.89
C ASN A 205 3.07 7.47 11.28
N LEU A 206 1.87 7.57 11.88
CA LEU A 206 1.70 8.07 13.25
C LEU A 206 2.35 7.15 14.28
N PHE A 207 2.20 5.83 14.13
CA PHE A 207 2.86 4.86 15.00
C PHE A 207 4.39 4.97 14.92
N LEU A 208 4.94 5.04 13.69
CA LEU A 208 6.37 5.20 13.44
C LEU A 208 6.94 6.53 13.96
N TYR A 209 6.12 7.59 13.96
CA TYR A 209 6.46 8.87 14.59
C TYR A 209 6.51 8.73 16.13
N LYS A 210 5.52 8.06 16.74
CA LYS A 210 5.47 7.84 18.19
C LYS A 210 6.68 7.06 18.71
N ILE A 211 7.15 6.05 17.98
CA ILE A 211 8.36 5.29 18.32
C ILE A 211 9.67 6.00 17.92
N LYS A 212 9.62 7.28 17.52
CA LYS A 212 10.75 8.13 17.10
C LYS A 212 11.57 7.59 15.92
N VAL A 213 11.04 6.60 15.21
CA VAL A 213 11.63 6.11 13.98
C VAL A 213 11.49 7.19 12.91
N ARG A 214 10.37 7.93 12.87
CA ARG A 214 10.15 9.05 11.93
C ARG A 214 10.14 10.39 12.68
N ARG A 215 10.72 11.44 12.09
CA ARG A 215 10.81 12.79 12.70
C ARG A 215 9.62 13.69 12.40
N ASN A 216 8.85 13.41 11.36
CA ASN A 216 7.64 14.15 10.95
C ASN A 216 6.59 13.14 10.49
N VAL A 217 5.31 13.42 10.71
CA VAL A 217 4.18 12.62 10.17
C VAL A 217 4.04 12.88 8.68
#